data_AF-A0A2V7JZ21-F1
#
_entry.id   AF-A0A2V7JZ21-F1
#
_cell.length_a   1.000
_cell.length_b   1.000
_cell.length_c   1.000
_cell.angle_alpha   90.00
_cell.angle_beta   90.00
_cell.angle_gamma   90.00
#
_symmetry.space_group_name_H-M   'P 1'
#
loop_
_entity.id
_entity.type
_entity.pdbx_description
1 polymer ?
#
loop_
_entity_poly.entity_id
_entity_poly.type
_entity_poly.pdbx_seq_one_letter_code
_entity_poly.pdbx_strand_id
1 'polypeptide(L)' 'MHAVNASTGTLDLITGVGMSLRLVHLSAGPAVHTSAPTAGLRMADVKPGDIVTVECHRTSAGLVVDRIEKLEAPAR' A
#
# COMPACT_ATOMS: atom_id res chain seq x y z
N MET A 1 1.80 -9.89 13.32
CA MET A 1 1.81 -8.78 12.36
C MET A 1 1.82 -9.40 10.97
N HIS A 2 0.81 -9.13 10.15
CA HIS A 2 0.79 -9.54 8.74
C HIS A 2 1.10 -8.30 7.91
N ALA A 3 2.13 -8.37 7.06
CA ALA A 3 2.52 -7.24 6.22
C ALA A 3 1.36 -6.75 5.32
N VAL A 4 0.46 -7.65 4.91
CA VAL A 4 -0.81 -7.32 4.27
C VAL A 4 -1.93 -8.08 4.98
N ASN A 5 -2.98 -7.38 5.38
CA ASN A 5 -4.22 -7.98 5.84
C ASN A 5 -5.40 -7.40 5.07
N ALA A 6 -5.81 -8.11 4.02
CA ALA A 6 -6.94 -7.70 3.19
C ALA A 6 -8.29 -7.75 3.93
N SER A 7 -8.42 -8.59 4.97
CA SER A 7 -9.68 -8.71 5.74
C SER A 7 -9.92 -7.50 6.66
N THR A 8 -8.85 -6.92 7.20
CA THR A 8 -8.90 -5.69 8.01
C THR A 8 -8.53 -4.44 7.22
N GLY A 9 -8.17 -4.59 5.95
CA GLY A 9 -7.73 -3.50 5.08
C GLY A 9 -6.43 -2.83 5.55
N THR A 10 -5.52 -3.54 6.20
CA THR A 10 -4.26 -2.96 6.69
C THR A 10 -3.05 -3.46 5.91
N LEU A 11 -2.04 -2.59 5.78
CA LEU A 11 -0.80 -2.86 5.06
C LEU A 11 0.36 -2.17 5.77
N ASP A 12 1.49 -2.88 5.88
CA ASP A 12 2.76 -2.33 6.30
C ASP A 12 3.68 -2.15 5.09
N LEU A 13 4.19 -0.93 4.90
CA LEU A 13 5.11 -0.57 3.82
C LEU A 13 6.50 -0.28 4.36
N ILE A 14 7.50 -0.84 3.69
CA ILE A 14 8.89 -0.42 3.88
C ILE A 14 9.17 0.67 2.85
N THR A 15 9.44 1.87 3.35
CA THR A 15 9.77 3.04 2.51
C THR A 15 11.23 3.42 2.71
N GLY A 16 11.90 3.80 1.63
CA GLY A 16 13.22 4.43 1.68
C GLY A 16 13.07 5.94 1.77
N VAL A 17 13.65 6.57 2.79
CA VAL A 17 13.70 8.03 2.94
C VAL A 17 15.15 8.43 3.20
N GLY A 18 15.80 9.03 2.19
CA GLY A 18 17.24 9.23 2.21
C GLY A 18 17.98 7.89 2.32
N MET A 19 18.86 7.77 3.32
CA MET A 19 19.64 6.55 3.59
C MET A 19 19.01 5.63 4.65
N SER A 20 17.71 5.79 4.95
CA SER A 20 17.03 5.05 6.00
C SER A 20 15.80 4.31 5.47
N LEU A 21 15.55 3.13 6.02
CA LEU A 21 14.30 2.40 5.82
C LEU A 21 13.32 2.72 6.96
N ARG A 22 12.06 2.95 6.63
CA ARG A 22 10.97 3.19 7.59
C ARG A 22 9.82 2.25 7.32
N LEU A 23 9.31 1.62 8.38
CA LEU A 23 8.04 0.91 8.33
C LEU A 23 6.90 1.91 8.51
N VAL A 24 5.93 1.89 7.60
CA VAL A 24 4.74 2.74 7.61
C VAL A 24 3.51 1.85 7.66
N HIS A 25 2.71 2.02 8.71
CA HIS A 25 1.44 1.32 8.86
C HIS A 25 0.31 2.14 8.23
N LEU A 26 -0.44 1.52 7.33
CA LEU A 26 -1.57 2.12 6.63
C LEU A 26 -2.85 1.32 6.85
N SER A 27 -3.97 2.04 6.88
CA SER A 27 -5.31 1.45 6.82
C SER A 27 -6.05 1.90 5.56
N ALA A 28 -6.83 1.01 4.97
CA ALA A 28 -7.72 1.33 3.87
C ALA A 28 -8.94 2.08 4.38
N GLY A 29 -9.20 3.25 3.83
CA GLY A 29 -10.47 3.93 4.02
C GLY A 29 -11.60 3.24 3.23
N PRO A 30 -12.88 3.53 3.55
CA PRO A 30 -14.03 2.98 2.82
C PRO A 30 -14.08 3.37 1.33
N ALA A 31 -13.28 4.35 0.90
CA ALA A 31 -13.20 4.85 -0.47
C ALA A 31 -11.82 4.59 -1.12
N VAL A 32 -11.09 3.55 -0.71
CA VAL A 32 -9.80 3.20 -1.32
C VAL A 32 -9.96 2.99 -2.83
N HIS A 33 -9.26 3.79 -3.63
CA HIS A 33 -9.19 3.65 -5.07
C HIS A 33 -7.97 2.81 -5.44
N THR A 34 -8.20 1.60 -5.92
CA THR A 34 -7.13 0.69 -6.32
C THR A 34 -7.02 0.66 -7.85
N SER A 35 -5.85 0.98 -8.39
CA SER A 35 -5.59 1.05 -9.84
C SER A 35 -4.40 0.17 -10.21
N ALA A 36 -4.51 -0.63 -11.27
CA ALA A 36 -3.37 -1.29 -11.90
C ALA A 36 -3.41 -1.05 -13.42
N PRO A 37 -2.28 -1.25 -14.14
CA PRO A 37 -2.16 -0.90 -15.56
C PRO A 37 -3.20 -1.57 -16.48
N THR A 38 -3.81 -2.69 -16.07
CA THR A 38 -4.70 -3.49 -16.95
C THR A 38 -5.97 -4.02 -16.29
N ALA A 39 -6.18 -3.86 -14.98
CA ALA A 39 -7.43 -4.20 -14.29
C ALA A 39 -7.52 -3.45 -12.96
N GLY A 40 -8.73 -3.20 -12.44
CA GLY A 40 -8.90 -2.64 -11.10
C GLY A 40 -8.21 -3.52 -10.06
N LEU A 41 -7.12 -3.03 -9.48
CA LEU A 41 -6.41 -3.69 -8.38
C LEU A 41 -7.40 -3.87 -7.22
N ARG A 42 -7.26 -4.88 -6.37
CA ARG A 42 -7.92 -4.95 -5.06
C ARG A 42 -6.84 -5.07 -3.99
N MET A 43 -7.14 -4.69 -2.76
CA MET A 43 -6.20 -4.87 -1.64
C MET A 43 -5.76 -6.34 -1.49
N ALA A 44 -6.65 -7.30 -1.81
CA ALA A 44 -6.35 -8.73 -1.80
C ALA A 44 -5.30 -9.17 -2.85
N ASP A 45 -5.05 -8.35 -3.87
CA ASP A 45 -4.09 -8.62 -4.94
C ASP A 45 -2.67 -8.15 -4.58
N VAL A 46 -2.54 -7.31 -3.53
CA VAL A 46 -1.24 -6.89 -2.98
C VAL A 46 -0.68 -8.00 -2.10
N LYS A 47 0.58 -8.35 -2.33
CA LYS A 47 1.30 -9.39 -1.58
C LYS A 47 2.60 -8.84 -1.00
N PRO A 48 3.11 -9.43 0.09
CA PRO A 48 4.44 -9.09 0.59
C PRO A 48 5.50 -9.24 -0.53
N GLY A 49 6.32 -8.20 -0.71
CA GLY A 49 7.34 -8.14 -1.77
C GLY A 49 6.92 -7.37 -3.02
N ASP A 50 5.63 -7.04 -3.19
CA ASP A 50 5.18 -6.17 -4.27
C ASP A 50 5.74 -4.75 -4.10
N ILE A 51 6.09 -4.12 -5.22
CA ILE A 51 6.44 -2.70 -5.28
C ILE A 51 5.16 -1.94 -5.59
N VAL A 52 4.82 -0.95 -4.76
CA VAL A 52 3.60 -0.16 -4.90
C VAL A 52 3.86 1.33 -4.72
N THR A 53 3.09 2.15 -5.42
CA THR A 53 2.91 3.57 -5.10
C THR A 53 1.64 3.72 -4.29
N VAL A 54 1.69 4.52 -3.23
CA VAL A 54 0.53 4.76 -2.37
C VAL A 54 0.32 6.25 -2.16
N GLU A 55 -0.88 6.72 -2.46
CA GLU A 55 -1.36 8.03 -2.02
C GLU A 55 -2.13 7.83 -0.72
N CYS A 56 -1.82 8.64 0.29
CA CYS A 56 -2.46 8.57 1.59
C CYS A 56 -2.54 9.95 2.24
N HIS A 57 -3.50 10.09 3.14
CA HIS A 57 -3.64 11.27 3.99
C HIS A 57 -3.58 10.88 5.46
N ARG A 58 -3.21 11.84 6.31
CA ARG A 58 -3.14 11.63 7.76
C ARG A 58 -4.44 12.05 8.42
N THR A 59 -4.95 11.16 9.28
CA THR A 59 -6.10 11.38 10.16
C THR A 59 -5.67 11.30 11.63
N SER A 60 -6.58 11.59 12.55
CA SER A 60 -6.37 11.37 13.99
C SER A 60 -6.16 9.89 14.35
N ALA A 61 -6.70 8.96 13.55
CA ALA A 61 -6.57 7.52 13.78
C ALA A 61 -5.30 6.91 13.15
N GLY A 62 -4.62 7.64 12.24
CA GLY A 62 -3.45 7.14 11.52
C GLY A 62 -3.41 7.58 10.06
N LEU A 63 -2.54 6.95 9.28
CA LEU A 63 -2.47 7.17 7.83
C LEU A 63 -3.51 6.29 7.14
N VAL A 64 -4.34 6.92 6.31
CA VAL A 64 -5.40 6.26 5.55
C VAL A 64 -5.04 6.31 4.07
N VAL A 65 -5.12 5.16 3.42
CA VAL A 65 -4.88 5.01 1.98
C VAL A 65 -6.02 5.65 1.21
N ASP A 66 -5.67 6.49 0.24
CA ASP A 66 -6.57 7.01 -0.78
C ASP A 66 -6.44 6.20 -2.06
N ARG A 67 -5.20 5.90 -2.48
CA ARG A 67 -4.91 5.17 -3.70
C ARG A 67 -3.74 4.20 -3.55
N ILE A 68 -3.84 3.01 -4.17
CA ILE A 68 -2.72 2.07 -4.32
C ILE A 68 -2.55 1.72 -5.79
N GLU A 69 -1.31 1.76 -6.26
CA GLU A 69 -0.89 1.31 -7.57
C GLU A 69 0.22 0.28 -7.47
N LYS A 70 0.07 -0.84 -8.18
CA LYS A 70 1.12 -1.86 -8.26
C LYS A 70 2.07 -1.54 -9.40
N LEU A 71 3.37 -1.51 -9.09
CA LEU A 71 4.43 -1.31 -10.06
C LEU A 71 4.99 -2.67 -10.50
N GLU A 72 5.33 -2.78 -11.78
CA GLU A 72 6.12 -3.92 -12.23
C GLU A 72 7.53 -3.83 -11.63
N ALA A 73 8.05 -4.96 -11.17
CA ALA A 73 9.44 -5.02 -10.75
C ALA A 73 10.33 -4.71 -11.97
N PRO A 74 11.40 -3.91 -11.81
CA PRO A 74 12.31 -3.63 -12.91
C PRO A 74 12.83 -4.95 -13.49
N ALA A 75 12.82 -5.05 -14.81
CA ALA A 75 13.38 -6.20 -15.52
C ALA A 75 14.86 -6.36 -15.11
N ARG A 76 15.21 -7.57 -14.68
CA ARG A 76 16.55 -7.91 -14.20
C ARG A 76 17.54 -8.03 -15.35
#